data_AF-A0A6M4PIH8-F1
#
_entry.id   AF-A0A6M4PIH8-F1
#
_cell.length_a   1.000
_cell.length_b   1.000
_cell.length_c   1.000
_cell.angle_alpha   90.00
_cell.angle_beta   90.00
_cell.angle_gamma   90.00
#
_symmetry.space_group_name_H-M   'P 1'
#
loop_
_entity.id
_entity.type
_entity.pdbx_description
1 polymer ?
#
loop_
_entity_poly.entity_id
_entity_poly.type
_entity_poly.pdbx_seq_one_letter_code
_entity_poly.pdbx_strand_id
1 'polypeptide(L)'
;MTLSRWSRRRVRRMLRRRLSRFEVRLPSKVPGIGFTARITATVITDPPYPERTDDLAAAIRATLRKAAYDVSRKCDPADLATARDTCGRHLASRRSLATEPPVEYEAVLTLDLLPDDQAAVRSLLAAQRRQAASDLLRRQTTEAMAEELTHPAALLVRWIEQQPDDWKNLPSPETLRKITEAFSQYRPEAERTVEYAALEVIREFLDSFQDPPQRRMVYEVLAAGMRHAQRPDHAAKAEALVNGHPGPSAPENGS
;
A
#
# COMPACT_ATOMS: atom_id res chain seq x y z
N MET A 1 -42.56 52.35 -4.77
CA MET A 1 -43.71 51.83 -4.00
C MET A 1 -43.20 51.10 -2.76
N THR A 2 -43.40 51.67 -1.57
CA THR A 2 -42.95 51.06 -0.30
C THR A 2 -43.89 49.93 0.12
N LEU A 3 -43.40 48.69 0.09
CA LEU A 3 -44.14 47.54 0.63
C LEU A 3 -44.42 47.72 2.13
N SER A 4 -45.67 47.52 2.54
CA SER A 4 -46.06 47.51 3.96
C SER A 4 -45.30 46.44 4.74
N ARG A 5 -45.12 46.62 6.06
CA ARG A 5 -44.47 45.61 6.93
C ARG A 5 -45.15 44.24 6.81
N TRP A 6 -46.47 44.22 6.60
CA TRP A 6 -47.26 43.00 6.42
C TRP A 6 -46.99 42.30 5.09
N SER A 7 -46.85 43.03 3.98
CA SER A 7 -46.55 42.42 2.68
C SER A 7 -45.12 41.86 2.65
N ARG A 8 -44.13 42.57 3.23
CA ARG A 8 -42.76 42.08 3.40
C ARG A 8 -42.69 40.78 4.19
N ARG A 9 -43.44 40.69 5.29
CA ARG A 9 -43.51 39.47 6.13
C ARG A 9 -44.12 38.28 5.37
N ARG A 10 -45.14 38.52 4.54
CA ARG A 10 -45.80 37.49 3.73
C ARG A 10 -44.86 36.96 2.64
N VAL A 11 -44.18 37.85 1.91
CA VAL A 11 -43.21 37.51 0.86
C VAL A 11 -42.04 36.70 1.43
N ARG A 12 -41.48 37.12 2.57
CA ARG A 12 -40.45 36.35 3.30
C ARG A 12 -40.91 34.95 3.70
N ARG A 13 -42.13 34.82 4.21
CA ARG A 13 -42.68 33.51 4.63
C ARG A 13 -42.87 32.58 3.43
N MET A 14 -43.31 33.11 2.29
CA MET A 14 -43.49 32.33 1.06
C MET A 14 -42.14 31.82 0.53
N LEU A 15 -41.14 32.70 0.44
CA LEU A 15 -39.78 32.33 0.04
C LEU A 15 -39.16 31.30 0.98
N ARG A 16 -39.30 31.47 2.31
CA ARG A 16 -38.84 30.51 3.31
C ARG A 16 -39.48 29.13 3.17
N ARG A 17 -40.79 29.06 2.86
CA ARG A 17 -41.49 27.78 2.62
C ARG A 17 -40.99 27.08 1.36
N ARG A 18 -40.62 27.83 0.32
CA ARG A 18 -40.01 27.26 -0.89
C ARG A 18 -38.56 26.83 -0.63
N LEU A 19 -37.83 27.50 0.24
CA LEU A 19 -36.42 27.17 0.50
C LEU A 19 -36.21 26.20 1.67
N SER A 20 -37.29 25.82 2.37
CA SER A 20 -37.22 24.82 3.44
C SER A 20 -37.16 23.41 2.87
N ARG A 21 -36.17 22.63 3.33
CA ARG A 21 -36.12 21.16 3.25
C ARG A 21 -36.47 20.59 1.87
N PHE A 22 -35.70 20.98 0.85
CA PHE A 22 -35.78 20.29 -0.43
C PHE A 22 -34.75 19.16 -0.47
N GLU A 23 -35.16 18.02 -1.01
CA GLU A 23 -34.30 16.85 -1.15
C GLU A 23 -33.61 16.85 -2.51
N VAL A 24 -32.39 16.34 -2.57
CA VAL A 24 -31.67 16.12 -3.82
C VAL A 24 -30.81 14.87 -3.73
N ARG A 25 -30.76 14.13 -4.83
CA ARG A 25 -29.85 13.00 -5.03
C ARG A 25 -28.53 13.53 -5.56
N LEU A 26 -27.44 13.17 -4.89
CA LEU A 26 -26.09 13.63 -5.21
C LEU A 26 -25.20 12.44 -5.59
N PRO A 27 -24.32 12.57 -6.59
CA PRO A 27 -23.36 11.53 -6.90
C PRO A 27 -22.29 11.45 -5.80
N SER A 28 -21.69 10.27 -5.65
CA SER A 28 -20.48 10.07 -4.87
C SER A 28 -19.27 9.80 -5.80
N LYS A 29 -18.09 9.63 -5.22
CA LYS A 29 -16.88 9.17 -5.93
C LYS A 29 -17.05 7.77 -6.54
N VAL A 30 -17.92 6.94 -5.96
CA VAL A 30 -18.15 5.55 -6.40
C VAL A 30 -19.36 5.52 -7.34
N PRO A 31 -19.20 5.11 -8.61
CA PRO A 31 -20.31 4.95 -9.53
C PRO A 31 -21.38 4.01 -8.97
N GLY A 32 -22.65 4.36 -9.16
CA GLY A 32 -23.79 3.56 -8.69
C GLY A 32 -24.16 3.75 -7.21
N ILE A 33 -23.34 4.46 -6.42
CA ILE A 33 -23.65 4.81 -5.02
C ILE A 33 -23.86 6.32 -4.94
N GLY A 34 -25.02 6.73 -4.42
CA GLY A 34 -25.38 8.15 -4.29
C GLY A 34 -25.66 8.57 -2.87
N PHE A 35 -25.49 9.86 -2.60
CA PHE A 35 -25.96 10.49 -1.36
C PHE A 35 -27.36 11.06 -1.54
N THR A 36 -28.12 11.10 -0.46
CA THR A 36 -29.36 11.84 -0.34
C THR A 36 -29.13 13.04 0.56
N ALA A 37 -29.26 14.24 0.00
CA ALA A 37 -29.10 15.48 0.75
C ALA A 37 -30.45 16.15 0.98
N ARG A 38 -30.64 16.71 2.18
CA ARG A 38 -31.71 17.66 2.47
C ARG A 38 -31.11 19.03 2.70
N ILE A 39 -31.56 20.01 1.92
CA ILE A 39 -31.02 21.37 1.95
C ILE A 39 -32.11 22.32 2.45
N THR A 40 -31.73 23.18 3.40
CA THR A 40 -32.57 24.29 3.85
C THR A 40 -31.82 25.59 3.65
N ALA A 41 -32.38 26.50 2.87
CA ALA A 41 -31.79 27.81 2.63
C ALA A 41 -32.57 28.94 3.33
N THR A 42 -31.82 29.93 3.82
CA THR A 42 -32.34 31.10 4.50
C THR A 42 -31.84 32.34 3.78
N VAL A 43 -32.76 33.18 3.31
CA VAL A 43 -32.44 34.44 2.63
C VAL A 43 -32.26 35.53 3.68
N ILE A 44 -31.11 36.20 3.62
CA ILE A 44 -30.71 37.25 4.56
C ILE A 44 -31.28 38.60 4.09
N THR A 45 -31.21 38.88 2.79
CA THR A 45 -31.64 40.16 2.21
C THR A 45 -33.13 40.45 2.49
N ASP A 46 -33.38 41.70 2.89
CA ASP A 46 -34.72 42.23 3.15
C ASP A 46 -35.45 42.56 1.82
N PRO A 47 -36.76 42.28 1.71
CA PRO A 47 -37.55 42.68 0.54
C PRO A 47 -37.68 44.22 0.45
N PRO A 48 -37.90 44.81 -0.75
CA PRO A 48 -38.39 44.18 -1.98
C PRO A 48 -37.33 43.37 -2.74
N TYR A 49 -37.74 42.21 -3.24
CA TYR A 49 -36.91 41.39 -4.12
C TYR A 49 -37.07 41.84 -5.58
N PRO A 50 -36.01 41.79 -6.40
CA PRO A 50 -36.07 42.21 -7.80
C PRO A 50 -36.92 41.30 -8.67
N GLU A 51 -37.00 40.01 -8.34
CA GLU A 51 -37.72 39.00 -9.10
C GLU A 51 -38.92 38.44 -8.32
N ARG A 52 -39.77 37.67 -9.02
CA ARG A 52 -40.84 36.90 -8.37
C ARG A 52 -40.20 35.86 -7.44
N THR A 53 -40.84 35.63 -6.30
CA THR A 53 -40.30 34.73 -5.27
C THR A 53 -40.10 33.29 -5.72
N ASP A 54 -40.87 32.81 -6.70
CA ASP A 54 -40.72 31.45 -7.23
C ASP A 54 -39.47 31.32 -8.12
N ASP A 55 -39.19 32.33 -8.96
CA ASP A 55 -38.00 32.38 -9.82
C ASP A 55 -36.74 32.49 -8.96
N LEU A 56 -36.77 33.37 -7.96
CA LEU A 56 -35.70 33.53 -6.97
C LEU A 56 -35.43 32.22 -6.21
N ALA A 57 -36.49 31.53 -5.76
CA ALA A 57 -36.34 30.25 -5.07
C ALA A 57 -35.77 29.16 -6.00
N ALA A 58 -36.17 29.14 -7.26
CA ALA A 58 -35.65 28.20 -8.27
C ALA A 58 -34.16 28.45 -8.54
N ALA A 59 -33.75 29.71 -8.69
CA ALA A 59 -32.36 30.11 -8.89
C ALA A 59 -31.47 29.73 -7.69
N ILE A 60 -31.92 30.01 -6.46
CA ILE A 60 -31.22 29.62 -5.23
C ILE A 60 -31.11 28.08 -5.12
N ARG A 61 -32.18 27.34 -5.42
CA ARG A 61 -32.13 25.87 -5.41
C ARG A 61 -31.16 25.33 -6.46
N ALA A 62 -31.17 25.89 -7.68
CA ALA A 62 -30.29 25.45 -8.76
C ALA A 62 -28.81 25.66 -8.42
N THR A 63 -28.47 26.83 -7.89
CA THR A 63 -27.09 27.14 -7.45
C THR A 63 -26.64 26.23 -6.30
N LEU A 64 -27.48 25.99 -5.30
CA LEU A 64 -27.17 25.08 -4.19
C LEU A 64 -27.03 23.62 -4.63
N ARG A 65 -27.89 23.15 -5.55
CA ARG A 65 -27.78 21.80 -6.13
C ARG A 65 -26.47 21.62 -6.89
N LYS A 66 -26.09 22.61 -7.71
CA LYS A 66 -24.83 22.58 -8.46
C LYS A 66 -23.63 22.56 -7.50
N ALA A 67 -23.61 23.44 -6.50
CA ALA A 67 -22.55 23.49 -5.51
C ALA A 67 -22.43 22.17 -4.72
N ALA A 68 -23.56 21.58 -4.31
CA ALA A 68 -23.57 20.29 -3.64
C ALA A 68 -23.04 19.15 -4.54
N TYR A 69 -23.46 19.14 -5.81
CA TYR A 69 -23.02 18.16 -6.80
C TYR A 69 -21.51 18.20 -7.04
N ASP A 70 -20.93 19.40 -7.16
CA ASP A 70 -19.50 19.59 -7.46
C ASP A 70 -18.58 19.05 -6.36
N VAL A 71 -19.04 19.12 -5.11
CA VAL A 71 -18.32 18.63 -3.94
C VAL A 71 -18.59 17.15 -3.70
N SER A 72 -19.86 16.73 -3.74
CA SER A 72 -20.26 15.37 -3.36
C SER A 72 -19.61 14.29 -4.25
N ARG A 73 -19.41 14.58 -5.54
CA ARG A 73 -18.73 13.67 -6.49
C ARG A 73 -17.30 13.31 -6.10
N LYS A 74 -16.67 14.10 -5.22
CA LYS A 74 -15.31 13.87 -4.72
C LYS A 74 -15.29 13.12 -3.38
N CYS A 75 -16.44 13.01 -2.72
CA CYS A 75 -16.56 12.39 -1.41
C CYS A 75 -16.73 10.87 -1.53
N ASP A 76 -16.07 10.15 -0.62
CA ASP A 76 -16.20 8.71 -0.50
C ASP A 76 -17.49 8.35 0.27
N PRO A 77 -18.38 7.52 -0.29
CA PRO A 77 -19.58 7.10 0.42
C PRO A 77 -19.30 6.17 1.61
N ALA A 78 -18.12 5.53 1.69
CA ALA A 78 -17.72 4.76 2.86
C ALA A 78 -17.41 5.63 4.09
N ASP A 79 -17.02 6.90 3.86
CA ASP A 79 -16.77 7.88 4.92
C ASP A 79 -17.83 8.99 4.91
N LEU A 80 -19.04 8.62 5.36
CA LEU A 80 -20.18 9.52 5.41
C LEU A 80 -19.94 10.72 6.34
N ALA A 81 -19.13 10.57 7.40
CA ALA A 81 -18.84 11.65 8.33
C ALA A 81 -18.03 12.76 7.64
N THR A 82 -16.93 12.39 6.98
CA THR A 82 -16.13 13.36 6.21
C THR A 82 -16.92 13.96 5.05
N ALA A 83 -17.78 13.17 4.39
CA ALA A 83 -18.66 13.66 3.34
C ALA A 83 -19.66 14.71 3.85
N ARG A 84 -20.28 14.48 5.02
CA ARG A 84 -21.18 15.42 5.69
C ARG A 84 -20.46 16.73 6.03
N ASP A 85 -19.28 16.64 6.63
CA ASP A 85 -18.53 17.82 7.05
C ASP A 85 -18.04 18.65 5.86
N THR A 86 -17.58 17.99 4.80
CA THR A 86 -17.07 18.65 3.59
C THR A 86 -18.19 19.34 2.83
N CYS A 87 -19.31 18.64 2.60
CA CYS A 87 -20.49 19.22 1.94
C CYS A 87 -21.13 20.32 2.82
N GLY A 88 -21.26 20.08 4.12
CA GLY A 88 -21.81 21.02 5.09
C GLY A 88 -21.03 22.34 5.12
N ARG A 89 -19.70 22.28 5.30
CA ARG A 89 -18.85 23.47 5.28
C ARG A 89 -18.92 24.23 3.96
N HIS A 90 -18.96 23.51 2.83
CA HIS A 90 -19.02 24.17 1.52
C HIS A 90 -20.35 24.90 1.27
N LEU A 91 -21.46 24.36 1.76
CA LEU A 91 -22.80 24.96 1.57
C LEU A 91 -23.15 26.00 2.63
N ALA A 92 -22.51 25.97 3.80
CA ALA A 92 -22.72 26.94 4.88
C ALA A 92 -22.19 28.34 4.56
N SER A 93 -21.38 28.50 3.50
CA SER A 93 -20.89 29.81 3.09
C SER A 93 -22.04 30.71 2.63
N ARG A 94 -21.98 31.98 3.05
CA ARG A 94 -22.88 33.03 2.55
C ARG A 94 -22.66 33.21 1.05
N ARG A 95 -23.75 33.17 0.28
CA ARG A 95 -23.74 33.28 -1.18
C ARG A 95 -24.66 34.41 -1.60
N SER A 96 -24.34 34.98 -2.75
CA SER A 96 -25.12 36.06 -3.36
C SER A 96 -25.60 35.62 -4.74
N LEU A 97 -26.86 35.86 -5.01
CA LEU A 97 -27.42 35.75 -6.35
C LEU A 97 -27.16 37.06 -7.09
N ALA A 98 -26.67 36.98 -8.33
CA ALA A 98 -26.37 38.12 -9.20
C ALA A 98 -27.66 38.76 -9.77
N THR A 99 -28.53 39.22 -8.88
CA THR A 99 -29.70 40.04 -9.19
C THR A 99 -29.39 41.51 -8.88
N GLU A 100 -30.17 42.44 -9.41
CA GLU A 100 -30.07 43.86 -9.07
C GLU A 100 -31.33 44.30 -8.32
N PRO A 101 -31.32 44.50 -6.99
CA PRO A 101 -30.19 44.36 -6.06
C PRO A 101 -29.83 42.89 -5.72
N PRO A 102 -28.59 42.62 -5.26
CA PRO A 102 -28.13 41.27 -4.97
C PRO A 102 -28.88 40.64 -3.79
N VAL A 103 -29.23 39.36 -3.92
CA VAL A 103 -29.92 38.61 -2.87
C VAL A 103 -28.96 37.63 -2.22
N GLU A 104 -28.71 37.82 -0.93
CA GLU A 104 -27.82 37.00 -0.13
C GLU A 104 -28.59 35.92 0.63
N TYR A 105 -27.97 34.75 0.70
CA TYR A 105 -28.55 33.57 1.35
C TYR A 105 -27.48 32.68 1.96
N GLU A 106 -27.89 31.92 2.96
CA GLU A 106 -27.12 30.86 3.62
C GLU A 106 -27.87 29.54 3.52
N ALA A 107 -27.15 28.42 3.55
CA ALA A 107 -27.76 27.10 3.47
C ALA A 107 -27.19 26.14 4.50
N VAL A 108 -28.05 25.27 5.00
CA VAL A 108 -27.69 24.12 5.84
C VAL A 108 -28.04 22.85 5.07
N LEU A 109 -27.10 21.90 5.03
CA LEU A 109 -27.24 20.62 4.35
C LEU A 109 -27.08 19.48 5.35
N THR A 110 -27.99 18.51 5.29
CA THR A 110 -27.84 17.21 5.93
C THR A 110 -27.65 16.15 4.85
N LEU A 111 -26.59 15.37 4.93
CA LEU A 111 -26.24 14.34 3.95
C LEU A 111 -26.42 12.95 4.55
N ASP A 112 -27.11 12.06 3.83
CA ASP A 112 -27.34 10.67 4.23
C ASP A 112 -27.15 9.74 3.02
N LEU A 113 -27.24 8.43 3.27
CA LEU A 113 -27.31 7.39 2.25
C LEU A 113 -28.67 6.71 2.36
N LEU A 114 -29.28 6.33 1.22
CA LEU A 114 -30.48 5.49 1.24
C LEU A 114 -30.12 4.08 1.71
N PRO A 115 -31.08 3.29 2.22
CA PRO A 115 -30.82 1.93 2.67
C PRO A 115 -30.10 1.06 1.61
N ASP A 116 -30.47 1.21 0.34
CA ASP A 116 -29.87 0.47 -0.77
C ASP A 116 -28.40 0.87 -0.99
N ASP A 117 -28.08 2.17 -0.91
CA ASP A 117 -26.70 2.65 -1.00
C ASP A 117 -25.87 2.19 0.21
N GLN A 118 -26.46 2.19 1.40
CA GLN A 118 -25.79 1.69 2.61
C GLN A 118 -25.47 0.20 2.46
N ALA A 119 -26.36 -0.59 1.84
CA ALA A 119 -26.08 -1.98 1.50
C ALA A 119 -24.95 -2.09 0.47
N ALA A 120 -24.97 -1.28 -0.58
CA ALA A 120 -23.92 -1.26 -1.61
C ALA A 120 -22.53 -0.91 -1.02
N VAL A 121 -22.45 0.11 -0.16
CA VAL A 121 -21.21 0.50 0.54
C VAL A 121 -20.70 -0.64 1.42
N ARG A 122 -21.58 -1.31 2.19
CA ARG A 122 -21.18 -2.45 3.02
C ARG A 122 -20.63 -3.60 2.18
N SER A 123 -21.26 -3.92 1.05
CA SER A 123 -20.78 -4.94 0.11
C SER A 123 -19.42 -4.58 -0.48
N LEU A 124 -19.22 -3.32 -0.86
CA LEU A 124 -17.95 -2.82 -1.38
C LEU A 124 -16.83 -2.97 -0.34
N LEU A 125 -17.06 -2.52 0.90
CA LEU A 125 -16.07 -2.63 1.98
C LEU A 125 -15.75 -4.09 2.30
N ALA A 126 -16.74 -4.97 2.29
CA ALA A 126 -16.53 -6.41 2.49
C ALA A 126 -15.70 -7.03 1.36
N ALA A 127 -15.92 -6.64 0.10
CA ALA A 127 -15.09 -7.08 -1.02
C ALA A 127 -13.65 -6.56 -0.91
N GLN A 128 -13.46 -5.29 -0.58
CA GLN A 128 -12.14 -4.69 -0.40
C GLN A 128 -11.34 -5.35 0.72
N ARG A 129 -11.97 -5.65 1.86
CA ARG A 129 -11.31 -6.36 2.98
C ARG A 129 -10.88 -7.77 2.58
N ARG A 130 -11.71 -8.50 1.84
CA ARG A 130 -11.35 -9.84 1.33
C ARG A 130 -10.19 -9.77 0.35
N GLN A 131 -10.22 -8.81 -0.57
CA GLN A 131 -9.14 -8.59 -1.52
C GLN A 131 -7.82 -8.26 -0.79
N ALA A 132 -7.86 -7.32 0.15
CA ALA A 132 -6.68 -6.92 0.93
C ALA A 132 -6.08 -8.10 1.72
N ALA A 133 -6.92 -8.95 2.33
CA ALA A 133 -6.46 -10.15 3.01
C ALA A 133 -5.80 -11.15 2.04
N SER A 134 -6.39 -11.36 0.86
CA SER A 134 -5.82 -12.23 -0.17
C SER A 134 -4.50 -11.71 -0.70
N ASP A 135 -4.39 -10.40 -0.95
CA ASP A 135 -3.17 -9.77 -1.43
C ASP A 135 -2.05 -9.82 -0.39
N LEU A 136 -2.37 -9.60 0.89
CA LEU A 136 -1.42 -9.73 1.99
C LEU A 136 -0.91 -11.16 2.12
N LEU A 137 -1.82 -12.14 2.14
CA LEU A 137 -1.45 -13.55 2.23
C LEU A 137 -0.58 -13.97 1.03
N ARG A 138 -0.94 -13.54 -0.18
CA ARG A 138 -0.13 -13.80 -1.38
C ARG A 138 1.28 -13.22 -1.26
N ARG A 139 1.43 -12.00 -0.76
CA ARG A 139 2.74 -11.38 -0.53
C ARG A 139 3.55 -12.16 0.48
N GLN A 140 2.97 -12.47 1.64
CA GLN A 140 3.62 -13.26 2.69
C GLN A 140 4.05 -14.64 2.18
N THR A 141 3.20 -15.34 1.42
CA THR A 141 3.57 -16.63 0.82
C THR A 141 4.71 -16.48 -0.18
N THR A 142 4.72 -15.41 -0.97
CA THR A 142 5.79 -15.16 -1.96
C THR A 142 7.11 -14.81 -1.26
N GLU A 143 7.06 -14.00 -0.21
CA GLU A 143 8.23 -13.62 0.60
C GLU A 143 8.79 -14.85 1.34
N ALA A 144 7.93 -15.63 2.00
CA ALA A 144 8.34 -16.89 2.64
C ALA A 144 8.96 -17.87 1.65
N MET A 145 8.38 -18.01 0.45
CA MET A 145 8.99 -18.82 -0.60
C MET A 145 10.34 -18.26 -1.06
N ALA A 146 10.50 -16.95 -1.21
CA ALA A 146 11.78 -16.36 -1.60
C ALA A 146 12.87 -16.58 -0.54
N GLU A 147 12.51 -16.52 0.74
CA GLU A 147 13.40 -16.84 1.87
C GLU A 147 13.76 -18.33 1.90
N GLU A 148 12.79 -19.23 1.71
CA GLU A 148 13.09 -20.66 1.58
C GLU A 148 14.01 -20.96 0.40
N LEU A 149 13.76 -20.36 -0.77
CA LEU A 149 14.57 -20.55 -1.97
C LEU A 149 15.98 -19.93 -1.87
N THR A 150 16.22 -19.08 -0.86
CA THR A 150 17.55 -18.55 -0.55
C THR A 150 18.45 -19.62 0.08
N HIS A 151 17.86 -20.68 0.68
CA HIS A 151 18.60 -21.79 1.26
C HIS A 151 18.76 -22.95 0.25
N PRO A 152 19.98 -23.29 -0.20
CA PRO A 152 20.20 -24.34 -1.19
C PRO A 152 19.63 -25.71 -0.78
N ALA A 153 19.66 -26.01 0.52
CA ALA A 153 19.10 -27.24 1.08
C ALA A 153 17.55 -27.27 1.01
N ALA A 154 16.87 -26.15 1.24
CA ALA A 154 15.41 -26.07 1.15
C ALA A 154 14.92 -26.18 -0.31
N LEU A 155 15.70 -25.64 -1.26
CA LEU A 155 15.47 -25.84 -2.69
C LEU A 155 15.58 -27.31 -3.10
N LEU A 156 16.57 -28.03 -2.58
CA LEU A 156 16.73 -29.47 -2.81
C LEU A 156 15.59 -30.28 -2.18
N VAL A 157 15.21 -30.00 -0.93
CA VAL A 157 14.10 -30.67 -0.24
C VAL A 157 12.79 -30.46 -0.99
N ARG A 158 12.46 -29.23 -1.39
CA ARG A 158 11.26 -28.92 -2.15
C ARG A 158 11.25 -29.58 -3.53
N TRP A 159 12.40 -29.69 -4.18
CA TRP A 159 12.51 -30.39 -5.46
C TRP A 159 12.26 -31.90 -5.30
N ILE A 160 12.79 -32.50 -4.25
CA ILE A 160 12.53 -33.91 -3.88
C ILE A 160 11.04 -34.12 -3.54
N GLU A 161 10.41 -33.20 -2.83
CA GLU A 161 8.99 -33.27 -2.47
C GLU A 161 8.04 -33.05 -3.67
N GLN A 162 8.44 -32.23 -4.65
CA GLN A 162 7.65 -32.00 -5.87
C GLN A 162 7.79 -33.13 -6.91
N GLN A 163 8.81 -33.98 -6.81
CA GLN A 163 8.99 -35.17 -7.67
C GLN A 163 9.30 -36.42 -6.84
N PRO A 164 8.32 -36.95 -6.07
CA PRO A 164 8.56 -38.06 -5.16
C PRO A 164 8.94 -39.37 -5.87
N ASP A 165 8.58 -39.56 -7.14
CA ASP A 165 8.67 -40.85 -7.83
C ASP A 165 9.76 -40.95 -8.93
N ASP A 166 10.47 -39.87 -9.24
CA ASP A 166 11.25 -39.79 -10.51
C ASP A 166 12.75 -39.49 -10.32
N TRP A 167 13.41 -40.25 -9.44
CA TRP A 167 14.88 -40.25 -9.29
C TRP A 167 15.64 -40.61 -10.58
N LYS A 168 14.93 -41.08 -11.62
CA LYS A 168 15.48 -41.38 -12.94
C LYS A 168 15.59 -40.14 -13.85
N ASN A 169 14.89 -39.05 -13.52
CA ASN A 169 14.92 -37.78 -14.25
C ASN A 169 15.70 -36.72 -13.44
N LEU A 170 16.92 -37.06 -13.03
CA LEU A 170 17.87 -36.07 -12.52
C LEU A 170 18.05 -34.97 -13.59
N PRO A 171 18.15 -33.69 -13.20
CA PRO A 171 18.40 -32.62 -14.14
C PRO A 171 19.71 -32.93 -14.86
N SER A 172 19.78 -32.59 -16.14
CA SER A 172 21.01 -32.80 -16.91
C SER A 172 22.20 -32.17 -16.16
N PRO A 173 23.42 -32.73 -16.27
CA PRO A 173 24.61 -32.19 -15.61
C PRO A 173 24.81 -30.68 -15.85
N GLU A 174 24.38 -30.19 -17.02
CA GLU A 174 24.40 -28.77 -17.37
C GLU A 174 23.39 -27.93 -16.56
N THR A 175 22.20 -28.46 -16.30
CA THR A 175 21.18 -27.81 -15.48
C THR A 175 21.62 -27.76 -14.02
N LEU A 176 22.21 -28.87 -13.52
CA LEU A 176 22.84 -28.88 -12.20
C LEU A 176 23.95 -27.85 -12.11
N ARG A 177 24.83 -27.76 -13.12
CA ARG A 177 25.92 -26.76 -13.13
C ARG A 177 25.40 -25.33 -13.08
N LYS A 178 24.36 -24.99 -13.84
CA LYS A 178 23.71 -23.67 -13.81
C LYS A 178 23.06 -23.35 -12.47
N ILE A 179 22.45 -24.35 -11.83
CA ILE A 179 21.86 -24.22 -10.50
C ILE A 179 22.98 -23.98 -9.47
N THR A 180 24.04 -24.79 -9.48
CA THR A 180 25.21 -24.61 -8.61
C THR A 180 25.89 -23.26 -8.81
N GLU A 181 25.97 -22.80 -10.06
CA GLU A 181 26.53 -21.49 -10.43
C GLU A 181 25.63 -20.34 -9.91
N ALA A 182 24.30 -20.44 -10.06
CA ALA A 182 23.36 -19.47 -9.50
C ALA A 182 23.41 -19.41 -7.96
N PHE A 183 23.58 -20.56 -7.28
CA PHE A 183 23.77 -20.61 -5.83
C PHE A 183 25.13 -20.06 -5.38
N SER A 184 26.19 -20.29 -6.16
CA SER A 184 27.51 -19.71 -5.87
C SER A 184 27.51 -18.18 -6.00
N GLN A 185 26.57 -17.62 -6.78
CA GLN A 185 26.42 -16.19 -7.02
C GLN A 185 25.44 -15.50 -6.04
N TYR A 186 24.50 -16.24 -5.44
CA TYR A 186 23.59 -15.70 -4.43
C TYR A 186 24.33 -15.47 -3.10
N ARG A 187 24.36 -14.22 -2.60
CA ARG A 187 25.00 -13.87 -1.32
C ARG A 187 24.07 -13.06 -0.41
N PRO A 188 23.75 -13.54 0.81
CA PRO A 188 23.00 -12.77 1.81
C PRO A 188 23.73 -11.48 2.19
N GLU A 189 23.00 -10.38 2.40
CA GLU A 189 23.60 -9.08 2.75
C GLU A 189 24.31 -9.07 4.11
N ALA A 190 24.01 -10.02 4.98
CA ALA A 190 24.54 -10.12 6.35
C ALA A 190 26.02 -10.56 6.44
N GLU A 191 26.62 -11.09 5.35
CA GLU A 191 27.98 -11.69 5.38
C GLU A 191 29.04 -10.88 4.60
N ARG A 192 28.74 -9.65 4.17
CA ARG A 192 29.71 -8.77 3.48
C ARG A 192 30.70 -8.09 4.45
N THR A 193 31.33 -8.84 5.34
CA THR A 193 32.38 -8.32 6.24
C THR A 193 33.75 -8.36 5.56
N VAL A 194 34.72 -7.59 6.08
CA VAL A 194 36.08 -7.48 5.53
C VAL A 194 36.80 -8.84 5.55
N GLU A 195 36.49 -9.67 6.54
CA GLU A 195 37.03 -11.01 6.70
C GLU A 195 36.60 -11.93 5.55
N TYR A 196 35.38 -11.77 5.05
CA TYR A 196 34.88 -12.55 3.92
C TYR A 196 35.53 -12.11 2.61
N ALA A 197 35.73 -10.80 2.41
CA ALA A 197 36.47 -10.28 1.25
C ALA A 197 37.93 -10.77 1.24
N ALA A 198 38.58 -10.83 2.41
CA ALA A 198 39.92 -11.39 2.53
C ALA A 198 39.93 -12.90 2.20
N LEU A 199 38.90 -13.64 2.62
CA LEU A 199 38.78 -15.06 2.33
C LEU A 199 38.56 -15.34 0.84
N GLU A 200 37.84 -14.48 0.12
CA GLU A 200 37.69 -14.57 -1.35
C GLU A 200 39.01 -14.34 -2.08
N VAL A 201 39.78 -13.31 -1.69
CA VAL A 201 41.10 -13.05 -2.28
C VAL A 201 42.04 -14.23 -2.05
N ILE A 202 41.99 -14.84 -0.86
CA ILE A 202 42.78 -16.04 -0.55
C ILE A 202 42.33 -17.24 -1.37
N ARG A 203 41.02 -17.44 -1.55
CA ARG A 203 40.48 -18.52 -2.40
C ARG A 203 40.90 -18.35 -3.87
N GLU A 204 40.74 -17.17 -4.44
CA GLU A 204 41.14 -16.87 -5.82
C GLU A 204 42.65 -17.06 -6.02
N PHE A 205 43.46 -16.61 -5.06
CA PHE A 205 44.90 -16.85 -5.08
C PHE A 205 45.25 -18.34 -5.05
N LEU A 206 44.60 -19.14 -4.19
CA LEU A 206 44.84 -20.59 -4.11
C LEU A 206 44.37 -21.34 -5.36
N ASP A 207 43.27 -20.91 -5.98
CA ASP A 207 42.72 -21.48 -7.23
C ASP A 207 43.56 -21.10 -8.46
N SER A 208 44.41 -20.06 -8.38
CA SER A 208 45.33 -19.71 -9.47
C SER A 208 46.43 -20.76 -9.71
N PHE A 209 46.71 -21.62 -8.72
CA PHE A 209 47.70 -22.70 -8.83
C PHE A 209 47.07 -23.97 -9.40
N GLN A 210 47.08 -24.11 -10.73
CA GLN A 210 46.52 -25.28 -11.42
C GLN A 210 47.37 -26.55 -11.29
N ASP A 211 48.62 -26.43 -10.88
CA ASP A 211 49.54 -27.56 -10.72
C ASP A 211 49.49 -28.14 -9.28
N PRO A 212 49.08 -29.42 -9.09
CA PRO A 212 48.94 -30.03 -7.77
C PRO A 212 50.16 -29.96 -6.84
N PRO A 213 51.42 -30.11 -7.30
CA PRO A 213 52.62 -29.96 -6.49
C PRO A 213 52.79 -28.53 -5.95
N GLN A 214 52.48 -27.52 -6.76
CA GLN A 214 52.59 -26.11 -6.36
C GLN A 214 51.58 -25.78 -5.26
N ARG A 215 50.35 -26.29 -5.39
CA ARG A 215 49.31 -26.12 -4.36
C ARG A 215 49.69 -26.79 -3.03
N ARG A 216 50.30 -27.99 -3.08
CA ARG A 216 50.81 -28.68 -1.87
C ARG A 216 51.91 -27.88 -1.19
N MET A 217 52.87 -27.36 -1.96
CA MET A 217 53.94 -26.51 -1.44
C MET A 217 53.40 -25.28 -0.69
N VAL A 218 52.36 -24.61 -1.23
CA VAL A 218 51.74 -23.45 -0.57
C VAL A 218 51.14 -23.82 0.79
N TYR A 219 50.44 -24.95 0.89
CA TYR A 219 49.87 -25.41 2.16
C TYR A 219 50.94 -25.84 3.18
N GLU A 220 52.03 -26.46 2.73
CA GLU A 220 53.16 -26.82 3.59
C GLU A 220 53.88 -25.59 4.15
N VAL A 221 54.11 -24.58 3.31
CA VAL A 221 54.69 -23.29 3.73
C VAL A 221 53.76 -22.56 4.69
N LEU A 222 52.45 -22.57 4.44
CA LEU A 222 51.46 -21.99 5.34
C LEU A 222 51.45 -22.67 6.71
N ALA A 223 51.46 -24.01 6.74
CA ALA A 223 51.54 -24.77 7.97
C ALA A 223 52.85 -24.52 8.74
N ALA A 224 53.98 -24.43 8.03
CA ALA A 224 55.27 -24.07 8.64
C ALA A 224 55.25 -22.66 9.23
N GLY A 225 54.66 -21.68 8.52
CA GLY A 225 54.48 -20.32 9.02
C GLY A 225 53.59 -20.26 10.26
N MET A 226 52.49 -21.02 10.30
CA MET A 226 51.59 -21.10 11.46
C MET A 226 52.26 -21.77 12.67
N ARG A 227 53.09 -22.80 12.45
CA ARG A 227 53.93 -23.39 13.51
C ARG A 227 54.92 -22.37 14.08
N HIS A 228 55.60 -21.62 13.21
CA HIS A 228 56.54 -20.60 13.63
C HIS A 228 55.86 -19.45 14.39
N ALA A 229 54.63 -19.11 14.02
CA ALA A 229 53.78 -18.14 14.70
C ALA A 229 53.09 -18.68 15.98
N GLN A 230 53.49 -19.85 16.48
CA GLN A 230 52.91 -20.50 17.67
C GLN A 230 51.39 -20.75 17.60
N ARG A 231 50.88 -21.06 16.40
CA ARG A 231 49.47 -21.44 16.14
C ARG A 231 49.38 -22.90 15.66
N PRO A 232 49.67 -23.89 16.52
CA PRO A 232 49.77 -25.29 16.13
C PRO A 232 48.44 -25.87 15.60
N ASP A 233 47.30 -25.46 16.18
CA ASP A 233 45.98 -25.95 15.74
C ASP A 233 45.62 -25.51 14.32
N HIS A 234 46.11 -24.32 13.91
CA HIS A 234 45.87 -23.80 12.56
C HIS A 234 46.83 -24.45 11.56
N ALA A 235 48.07 -24.75 11.97
CA ALA A 235 48.99 -25.53 11.17
C ALA A 235 48.46 -26.94 10.87
N ALA A 236 47.88 -27.62 11.87
CA ALA A 236 47.27 -28.95 11.67
C ALA A 236 46.10 -28.91 10.68
N LYS A 237 45.29 -27.84 10.70
CA LYS A 237 44.22 -27.63 9.72
C LYS A 237 44.78 -27.38 8.31
N ALA A 238 45.84 -26.59 8.18
CA ALA A 238 46.51 -26.36 6.89
C ALA A 238 47.13 -27.64 6.31
N GLU A 239 47.70 -28.52 7.14
CA GLU A 239 48.24 -29.82 6.71
C GLU A 239 47.13 -30.80 6.30
N ALA A 240 45.97 -30.79 6.96
CA ALA A 240 44.82 -31.61 6.55
C ALA A 240 44.35 -31.29 5.12
N LEU A 241 44.47 -30.03 4.69
CA LEU A 241 44.10 -29.58 3.34
C LEU A 241 45.03 -30.16 2.25
N VAL A 242 46.27 -30.52 2.57
CA VAL A 242 47.20 -31.20 1.65
C VAL A 242 46.69 -32.60 1.25
N ASN A 243 46.01 -33.27 2.19
CA ASN A 243 45.52 -34.64 2.04
C ASN A 243 44.08 -34.73 1.53
N GLY A 244 43.46 -33.60 1.17
CA GLY A 244 42.09 -33.56 0.63
C GLY A 244 41.00 -33.99 1.61
N HIS A 245 41.30 -34.01 2.92
CA HIS A 245 40.32 -34.35 3.95
C HIS A 245 39.99 -33.08 4.77
N PRO A 246 38.71 -32.80 5.06
CA PRO A 246 38.38 -31.81 6.07
C PRO A 246 38.98 -32.30 7.40
N GLY A 247 39.88 -31.51 7.98
CA GLY A 247 40.52 -31.85 9.26
C GLY A 247 39.47 -32.09 10.35
N PRO A 248 39.77 -32.94 11.35
CA PRO A 248 38.82 -33.27 12.40
C PRO A 248 38.39 -32.01 13.14
N SER A 249 37.10 -31.68 13.09
CA SER A 249 36.50 -30.70 13.98
C SER A 249 36.59 -31.24 15.40
N ALA A 250 37.42 -30.61 16.23
CA ALA A 250 37.49 -30.91 17.66
C ALA A 250 36.11 -30.70 18.30
N PRO A 251 35.72 -31.52 19.31
CA PRO A 251 34.43 -31.42 19.95
C PRO A 251 34.28 -30.10 20.70
N GLU A 252 33.11 -29.48 20.57
CA GLU A 252 32.65 -28.40 21.43
C GLU A 252 32.63 -28.89 22.89
N ASN A 253 33.64 -28.51 23.67
CA ASN A 253 33.54 -28.58 25.12
C ASN A 253 32.64 -27.43 25.58
N GLY A 254 31.34 -27.71 25.65
CA GLY A 254 30.39 -26.91 26.41
C GLY A 254 30.75 -26.98 27.91
N SER A 255 30.96 -25.81 28.50
CA SER A 255 30.73 -25.56 29.93
C SER A 255 29.27 -25.16 30.13
#